data_AF-A0A327ZUB2-F1
#
_entry.id   AF-A0A327ZUB2-F1
#
_cell.length_a   1.000
_cell.length_b   1.000
_cell.length_c   1.000
_cell.angle_alpha   90.00
_cell.angle_beta   90.00
_cell.angle_gamma   90.00
#
_symmetry.space_group_name_H-M   'P 1'
#
loop_
_entity.id
_entity.type
_entity.pdbx_description
1 polymer ?
#
loop_
_entity_poly.entity_id
_entity_poly.type
_entity_poly.pdbx_seq_one_letter_code
_entity_poly.pdbx_strand_id
1 'polypeptide(L)'
;MNNKLFFYVYLFLVAFLSINVFKHISQGAPPADYLIYAIIALTFLGLINNDLIELFYGKSSLIISTIFDIIIYIGIFILSIFAMKYAENTLDTILYFLFIIISVLMIVVTIVKYRRNSIAKP
;
A
#
# COMPACT_ATOMS: atom_id res chain seq x y z
N MET A 1 20.24 13.94 4.97
CA MET A 1 19.46 14.56 3.87
C MET A 1 18.36 13.57 3.47
N ASN A 2 17.11 14.02 3.29
CA ASN A 2 16.00 13.37 2.54
C ASN A 2 14.90 12.46 3.12
N ASN A 3 14.76 12.11 4.41
CA ASN A 3 13.53 11.40 4.85
C ASN A 3 12.25 12.19 4.54
N LYS A 4 12.28 13.52 4.74
CA LYS A 4 11.16 14.40 4.37
C LYS A 4 10.94 14.47 2.86
N LEU A 5 12.01 14.48 2.05
CA LEU A 5 11.86 14.48 0.58
C LEU A 5 11.20 13.19 0.09
N PHE A 6 11.65 12.03 0.59
CA PHE A 6 11.04 10.74 0.23
C PHE A 6 9.57 10.68 0.62
N PHE A 7 9.21 11.17 1.81
CA PHE A 7 7.81 11.31 2.21
C PHE A 7 7.00 12.12 1.19
N TYR A 8 7.47 13.32 0.81
CA TYR A 8 6.75 14.16 -0.16
C TYR A 8 6.69 13.55 -1.56
N VAL A 9 7.75 12.86 -2.00
CA VAL A 9 7.78 12.15 -3.29
C VAL A 9 6.76 11.01 -3.28
N TYR A 10 6.73 10.18 -2.24
CA TYR A 10 5.74 9.11 -2.13
C TYR A 10 4.33 9.64 -1.98
N LEU A 11 4.11 10.72 -1.22
CA LEU A 11 2.81 11.37 -1.10
C LEU A 11 2.32 11.88 -2.45
N PHE A 12 3.20 12.52 -3.23
CA PHE A 12 2.90 12.95 -4.59
C PHE A 12 2.56 11.76 -5.50
N LEU A 13 3.34 10.67 -5.45
CA LEU A 13 3.09 9.47 -6.24
C LEU A 13 1.75 8.81 -5.89
N VAL A 14 1.41 8.72 -4.60
CA VAL A 14 0.10 8.24 -4.14
C VAL A 14 -1.00 9.10 -4.74
N ALA A 15 -0.93 10.43 -4.58
CA ALA A 15 -1.95 11.34 -5.10
C ALA A 15 -2.08 11.25 -6.63
N PHE A 16 -0.95 11.25 -7.35
CA PHE A 16 -0.93 11.16 -8.81
C PHE A 16 -1.53 9.85 -9.32
N LEU A 17 -1.16 8.72 -8.73
CA LEU A 17 -1.70 7.41 -9.12
C LEU A 17 -3.17 7.30 -8.76
N SER A 18 -3.58 7.76 -7.58
CA SER A 18 -5.00 7.78 -7.17
C SER A 18 -5.85 8.59 -8.13
N ILE A 19 -5.42 9.78 -8.56
CA ILE A 19 -6.15 10.58 -9.55
C ILE A 19 -6.28 9.83 -10.88
N ASN A 20 -5.24 9.14 -11.34
CA ASN A 20 -5.31 8.32 -12.55
C ASN A 20 -6.31 7.17 -12.40
N VAL A 21 -6.36 6.50 -11.25
CA VAL A 21 -7.37 5.47 -10.96
C VAL A 21 -8.77 6.04 -11.04
N PHE A 22 -9.04 7.16 -10.35
CA PHE A 22 -10.35 7.81 -10.40
C PHE A 22 -10.77 8.25 -11.80
N LYS A 23 -9.81 8.76 -12.60
CA LYS A 23 -10.06 9.14 -13.99
C LYS A 23 -10.53 7.95 -14.81
N HIS A 24 -9.82 6.82 -14.77
CA HIS A 24 -10.21 5.62 -15.51
C HIS A 24 -11.58 5.08 -15.06
N ILE A 25 -11.83 5.03 -13.74
CA ILE A 25 -13.14 4.64 -13.19
C ILE A 25 -14.25 5.56 -13.71
N SER A 26 -14.04 6.89 -13.68
CA SER A 26 -15.03 7.87 -14.15
C SER A 26 -15.32 7.77 -15.65
N GLN A 27 -14.38 7.23 -16.43
CA GLN A 27 -14.52 7.01 -17.87
C GLN A 27 -15.11 5.63 -18.20
N GLY A 28 -15.39 4.79 -17.20
CA GLY A 28 -15.86 3.42 -17.42
C GLY A 28 -14.82 2.52 -18.07
N ALA A 29 -13.53 2.84 -17.92
CA ALA A 29 -12.44 2.03 -18.45
C ALA A 29 -12.41 0.64 -17.79
N PRO A 30 -11.94 -0.40 -18.50
CA PRO A 30 -11.81 -1.74 -17.94
C PRO A 30 -10.84 -1.75 -16.75
N PRO A 31 -11.02 -2.66 -15.76
CA PRO A 31 -10.16 -2.75 -14.59
C PRO A 31 -8.67 -2.97 -14.89
N ALA A 32 -8.36 -3.65 -16.00
CA ALA A 32 -6.99 -3.89 -16.45
C ALA A 32 -6.17 -2.59 -16.54
N ASP A 33 -6.80 -1.48 -16.95
CA ASP A 33 -6.14 -0.20 -17.20
C ASP A 33 -5.69 0.52 -15.93
N TYR A 34 -6.31 0.24 -14.78
CA TYR A 34 -6.10 1.02 -13.56
C TYR A 34 -5.77 0.23 -12.30
N LEU A 35 -5.96 -1.10 -12.30
CA LEU A 35 -5.70 -1.93 -11.12
C LEU A 35 -4.23 -1.89 -10.68
N ILE A 36 -3.29 -1.89 -11.64
CA ILE A 36 -1.86 -1.79 -11.32
C ILE A 36 -1.52 -0.47 -10.62
N TYR A 37 -2.13 0.65 -11.07
CA TYR A 37 -1.93 1.95 -10.44
C TYR A 37 -2.49 1.99 -9.01
N ALA A 38 -3.64 1.37 -8.78
CA ALA A 38 -4.22 1.26 -7.44
C ALA A 38 -3.32 0.44 -6.49
N ILE A 39 -2.79 -0.69 -6.95
CA ILE A 39 -1.90 -1.55 -6.19
C ILE A 39 -0.59 -0.81 -5.83
N ILE A 40 0.01 -0.11 -6.80
CA ILE A 40 1.23 0.67 -6.57
C ILE A 40 0.96 1.85 -5.62
N ALA A 41 -0.17 2.55 -5.77
CA ALA A 41 -0.55 3.65 -4.88
C ALA A 41 -0.70 3.16 -3.43
N LEU A 42 -1.37 2.03 -3.21
CA LEU A 42 -1.49 1.42 -1.88
C LEU A 42 -0.12 0.99 -1.33
N THR A 43 0.76 0.49 -2.18
CA THR A 43 2.11 0.09 -1.77
C THR A 43 2.89 1.30 -1.23
N PHE A 44 2.87 2.43 -1.95
CA PHE A 44 3.49 3.66 -1.47
C PHE A 44 2.81 4.22 -0.22
N LEU A 45 1.48 4.12 -0.13
CA LEU A 45 0.74 4.54 1.06
C LEU A 45 1.20 3.75 2.30
N GLY A 46 1.40 2.45 2.18
CA GLY A 46 1.94 1.61 3.26
C GLY A 46 3.35 2.02 3.70
N LEU A 47 4.19 2.51 2.79
CA LEU A 47 5.54 2.98 3.11
C LEU A 47 5.54 4.29 3.93
N ILE A 48 4.56 5.17 3.72
CA ILE A 48 4.46 6.47 4.39
C ILE A 48 3.39 6.52 5.49
N ASN A 49 2.68 5.43 5.75
CA ASN A 49 1.54 5.40 6.67
C ASN A 49 1.92 5.86 8.10
N ASN A 50 3.08 5.41 8.60
CA ASN A 50 3.55 5.83 9.92
C ASN A 50 3.79 7.36 9.99
N ASP A 51 4.37 7.94 8.94
CA ASP A 51 4.62 9.38 8.83
C ASP A 51 3.30 10.16 8.69
N LEU A 52 2.32 9.63 7.95
CA LEU A 52 0.98 10.21 7.83
C LEU A 52 0.26 10.24 9.18
N ILE A 53 0.28 9.14 9.92
CA ILE A 53 -0.37 9.08 11.24
C ILE A 53 0.31 10.04 12.21
N GLU A 54 1.63 10.15 12.18
CA GLU A 54 2.35 11.13 12.98
C GLU A 54 1.96 12.57 12.62
N LEU A 55 1.83 12.87 11.32
CA LEU A 55 1.42 14.19 10.83
C LEU A 55 0.02 14.59 11.32
N PHE A 56 -0.95 13.67 11.31
CA PHE A 56 -2.36 13.98 11.66
C PHE A 56 -2.68 13.85 13.15
N TYR A 57 -2.05 12.91 13.87
CA TYR A 57 -2.35 12.65 15.27
C TYR A 57 -1.32 13.24 16.24
N GLY A 58 -0.23 13.83 15.75
CA GLY A 58 0.81 14.50 16.55
C GLY A 58 1.67 13.56 17.41
N LYS A 59 1.27 12.29 17.55
CA LYS A 59 2.05 11.20 18.16
C LYS A 59 1.79 9.92 17.38
N SER A 60 2.86 9.22 16.98
CA SER A 60 2.73 7.92 16.34
C SER A 60 2.21 6.88 17.34
N SER A 61 0.97 6.44 17.16
CA SER A 61 0.40 5.33 17.91
C SER A 61 0.73 4.03 17.17
N LEU A 62 1.65 3.24 17.76
CA LEU A 62 2.10 1.95 17.21
C LEU A 62 0.92 1.04 16.86
N ILE A 63 -0.13 1.02 17.68
CA ILE A 63 -1.33 0.20 17.46
C ILE A 63 -2.08 0.69 16.23
N ILE A 64 -2.35 1.99 16.15
CA ILE A 64 -3.11 2.59 15.05
C ILE A 64 -2.35 2.40 13.75
N SER A 65 -1.05 2.69 13.73
CA SER A 65 -0.26 2.53 12.51
C SER A 65 -0.14 1.09 12.05
N THR A 66 0.03 0.15 12.97
CA THR A 66 0.01 -1.29 12.68
C THR A 66 -1.30 -1.72 12.05
N ILE A 67 -2.45 -1.27 12.58
CA ILE A 67 -3.76 -1.61 12.03
C ILE A 67 -3.91 -1.05 10.61
N PHE A 68 -3.56 0.22 10.39
CA PHE A 68 -3.62 0.82 9.06
C PHE A 68 -2.69 0.12 8.06
N ASP A 69 -1.46 -0.20 8.45
CA ASP A 69 -0.51 -0.97 7.63
C ASP A 69 -1.13 -2.32 7.21
N ILE A 70 -1.70 -3.06 8.16
CA ILE A 70 -2.36 -4.35 7.88
C ILE A 70 -3.52 -4.17 6.91
N ILE A 71 -4.38 -3.16 7.10
CA ILE A 71 -5.51 -2.88 6.20
C ILE A 71 -5.01 -2.59 4.78
N ILE A 72 -3.96 -1.78 4.64
CA ILE A 72 -3.36 -1.45 3.34
C ILE A 72 -2.84 -2.72 2.66
N TYR A 73 -2.07 -3.56 3.36
CA TYR A 73 -1.51 -4.78 2.77
C TYR A 73 -2.59 -5.84 2.46
N ILE A 74 -3.65 -5.94 3.25
CA ILE A 74 -4.82 -6.76 2.92
C ILE A 74 -5.50 -6.24 1.65
N GLY A 75 -5.64 -4.91 1.51
CA GLY A 75 -6.16 -4.27 0.31
C GLY A 75 -5.34 -4.62 -0.93
N ILE A 76 -4.00 -4.57 -0.82
CA ILE A 76 -3.08 -4.98 -1.90
C ILE A 76 -3.29 -6.45 -2.26
N PHE A 77 -3.38 -7.34 -1.27
CA PHE A 77 -3.61 -8.77 -1.48
C PHE A 77 -4.90 -9.02 -2.27
N ILE A 78 -6.02 -8.46 -1.82
CA ILE A 78 -7.34 -8.64 -2.44
C ILE A 78 -7.34 -8.07 -3.87
N LEU A 79 -6.83 -6.85 -4.06
CA LEU A 79 -6.77 -6.22 -5.37
C LEU A 79 -5.86 -6.98 -6.33
N SER A 80 -4.74 -7.54 -5.85
CA SER A 80 -3.84 -8.32 -6.70
C SER A 80 -4.48 -9.63 -7.16
N ILE A 81 -5.21 -10.33 -6.29
CA ILE A 81 -5.99 -11.52 -6.68
C ILE A 81 -7.07 -11.14 -7.70
N PHE A 82 -7.76 -10.03 -7.47
CA PHE A 82 -8.76 -9.54 -8.40
C PHE A 82 -8.15 -9.17 -9.76
N ALA A 83 -6.99 -8.51 -9.77
CA ALA A 83 -6.28 -8.08 -10.97
C ALA A 83 -5.75 -9.24 -11.82
N MET A 84 -5.42 -10.38 -11.21
CA MET A 84 -5.07 -11.59 -11.97
C MET A 84 -6.19 -12.05 -12.93
N LYS A 85 -7.45 -11.76 -12.64
CA LYS A 85 -8.58 -12.09 -13.54
C LYS A 85 -8.61 -11.23 -14.81
N TYR A 86 -7.94 -10.08 -14.77
CA TYR A 86 -7.91 -9.09 -15.85
C TYR A 86 -6.49 -8.91 -16.43
N ALA A 87 -5.56 -9.82 -16.10
CA ALA A 87 -4.21 -9.78 -16.65
C ALA A 87 -4.25 -10.10 -18.15
N GLU A 88 -3.70 -9.20 -18.97
CA GLU A 88 -3.72 -9.35 -20.43
C GLU A 88 -2.52 -10.15 -20.93
N ASN A 89 -1.43 -10.17 -20.16
CA ASN A 89 -0.19 -10.83 -20.53
C ASN A 89 0.47 -11.56 -19.34
N THR A 90 1.48 -12.36 -19.64
CA THR A 90 2.23 -13.13 -18.65
C THR A 90 2.97 -12.24 -17.65
N LEU A 91 3.46 -11.07 -18.08
CA LEU A 91 4.17 -10.12 -17.22
C LEU A 91 3.25 -9.57 -16.13
N ASP A 92 2.03 -9.16 -16.49
CA ASP A 92 1.02 -8.66 -15.55
C ASP A 92 0.68 -9.71 -14.51
N THR A 93 0.51 -10.96 -14.95
CA THR A 93 0.25 -12.10 -14.06
C THR A 93 1.37 -12.29 -13.05
N ILE A 94 2.63 -12.24 -13.51
CA ILE A 94 3.81 -12.33 -12.64
C ILE A 94 3.85 -11.16 -11.67
N LEU A 95 3.58 -9.94 -12.12
CA LEU A 95 3.58 -8.75 -11.26
C LEU A 95 2.52 -8.84 -10.17
N TYR A 96 1.28 -9.20 -10.50
CA TYR A 96 0.22 -9.37 -9.51
C TYR A 96 0.53 -10.50 -8.52
N PHE A 97 1.12 -11.59 -8.99
CA PHE A 97 1.58 -12.67 -8.12
C PHE A 97 2.69 -12.21 -7.15
N LEU A 98 3.64 -11.40 -7.63
CA LEU A 98 4.67 -10.79 -6.77
C LEU A 98 4.04 -9.87 -5.72
N PHE A 99 3.06 -9.04 -6.06
CA PHE A 99 2.36 -8.19 -5.10
C PHE A 99 1.62 -9.00 -4.02
N ILE A 100 1.05 -10.16 -4.37
CA ILE A 100 0.48 -11.09 -3.40
C ILE A 100 1.56 -11.54 -2.40
N ILE A 101 2.70 -12.03 -2.89
CA ILE A 101 3.80 -12.48 -2.01
C ILE A 101 4.28 -11.34 -1.11
N ILE A 102 4.53 -10.16 -1.68
CA ILE A 102 5.01 -8.99 -0.95
C ILE A 102 4.00 -8.59 0.13
N SER A 103 2.70 -8.54 -0.19
CA SER A 103 1.67 -8.18 0.80
C SER A 103 1.64 -9.12 2.00
N VAL A 104 1.75 -10.44 1.79
CA VAL A 104 1.78 -11.44 2.86
C VAL A 104 3.03 -11.26 3.71
N LEU A 105 4.20 -11.09 3.10
CA LEU A 105 5.44 -10.82 3.81
C LEU A 105 5.35 -9.54 4.65
N MET A 106 4.79 -8.47 4.09
CA MET A 106 4.62 -7.19 4.78
C MET A 106 3.65 -7.28 5.97
N ILE A 107 2.57 -8.05 5.86
CA ILE A 107 1.67 -8.33 6.98
C ILE A 107 2.42 -9.05 8.10
N VAL A 108 3.17 -10.11 7.77
CA VAL A 108 3.95 -10.88 8.75
C VAL A 108 4.98 -9.98 9.44
N VAL A 109 5.76 -9.21 8.67
CA VAL A 109 6.76 -8.28 9.21
C VAL A 109 6.10 -7.24 10.13
N THR A 110 4.95 -6.71 9.74
CA THR A 110 4.19 -5.72 10.53
C THR A 110 3.75 -6.31 11.87
N ILE A 111 3.19 -7.52 11.88
CA ILE A 111 2.78 -8.24 13.10
C ILE A 111 3.98 -8.54 14.01
N VAL A 112 5.09 -9.04 13.44
CA VAL A 112 6.31 -9.36 14.21
C VAL A 112 6.89 -8.10 14.84
N LYS A 113 6.97 -7.00 14.08
CA LYS A 113 7.46 -5.70 14.58
C LYS A 113 6.58 -5.18 15.72
N TYR A 114 5.26 -5.27 15.56
CA TYR A 114 4.31 -4.88 16.61
C TYR A 114 4.54 -5.68 17.90
N ARG A 115 4.60 -7.02 17.80
CA ARG A 115 4.84 -7.91 18.94
C ARG A 115 6.17 -7.61 19.65
N ARG A 116 7.25 -7.37 18.89
CA ARG A 116 8.55 -7.04 19.47
C ARG A 116 8.50 -5.73 20.26
N ASN A 117 7.86 -4.71 19.69
CA ASN A 117 7.76 -3.38 20.30
C ASN A 117 6.77 -3.33 21.48
N SER A 118 5.78 -4.23 21.53
CA SER A 118 4.87 -4.34 22.67
C SER A 118 5.50 -5.05 23.88
N ILE A 119 6.40 -6.01 23.66
CA ILE A 119 7.11 -6.73 24.74
C ILE A 119 8.24 -5.88 25.34
N ALA A 120 8.83 -4.97 24.57
CA ALA A 120 9.95 -4.12 25.00
C ALA A 120 9.54 -2.87 25.81
N LYS A 121 8.24 -2.67 26.10
CA LYS A 121 7.78 -1.60 26.99
C LYS A 121 7.80 -2.10 28.45
N PRO A 122 8.55 -1.46 29.36
CA PRO A 122 8.45 -1.72 30.81
C PRO A 122 7.10 -1.27 31.38
#